data_AF-A0A643K1J3-F1
#
_entry.id   AF-A0A643K1J3-F1
#
_cell.length_a   1.000
_cell.length_b   1.000
_cell.length_c   1.000
_cell.angle_alpha   90.00
_cell.angle_beta   90.00
_cell.angle_gamma   90.00
#
_symmetry.space_group_name_H-M   'P 1'
#
loop_
_entity.id
_entity.type
_entity.pdbx_description
1 polymer ?
#
loop_
_entity_poly.entity_id
_entity_poly.type
_entity_poly.pdbx_seq_one_letter_code
_entity_poly.pdbx_strand_id
1 'polypeptide(L)'
;MQENTNSGASTRRRFLRTTGVVAGALTLGVSAAGTAAADASNNPAKPGRIYADDRLFATADVTDLPKPNGRNDHSFDELYVFVDGSQHAVTEAAPGERDFNGGRWSVTTVEWKESPTETVTNDDRLHELEASGDIVVIAEGVRYFECPMIPLNDS
;
A
#
# COMPACT_ATOMS: atom_id res chain seq x y z
N MET A 1 9.14 71.61 -14.99
CA MET A 1 10.40 71.20 -15.64
C MET A 1 10.54 69.69 -15.51
N GLN A 2 10.04 68.97 -16.52
CA GLN A 2 10.58 67.75 -17.11
C GLN A 2 9.73 67.44 -18.35
N GLU A 3 10.41 66.90 -19.36
CA GLU A 3 10.22 67.14 -20.79
C GLU A 3 9.15 66.30 -21.50
N ASN A 4 8.77 66.83 -22.68
CA ASN A 4 8.07 66.18 -23.79
C ASN A 4 8.83 64.93 -24.31
N THR A 5 8.22 63.90 -24.90
CA THR A 5 7.80 63.82 -26.32
C THR A 5 7.07 62.47 -26.51
N ASN A 6 5.84 62.38 -27.02
CA ASN A 6 5.27 62.61 -28.36
C ASN A 6 5.32 61.41 -29.33
N SER A 7 4.12 60.86 -29.58
CA SER A 7 3.55 60.37 -30.85
C SER A 7 4.07 59.09 -31.53
N GLY A 8 3.13 58.17 -31.76
CA GLY A 8 3.26 57.05 -32.70
C GLY A 8 1.91 56.40 -32.96
N ALA A 9 1.19 56.92 -33.95
CA ALA A 9 -0.14 56.47 -34.37
C ALA A 9 -0.14 55.08 -35.02
N SER A 10 -1.33 54.49 -35.11
CA SER A 10 -1.91 53.92 -36.34
C SER A 10 -2.44 52.49 -36.22
N THR A 11 -3.77 52.38 -36.34
CA THR A 11 -4.48 51.53 -37.33
C THR A 11 -5.64 50.77 -36.72
N ARG A 12 -6.83 51.32 -36.98
CA ARG A 12 -8.13 50.65 -36.87
C ARG A 12 -8.20 49.51 -37.88
N ARG A 13 -8.54 48.29 -37.45
CA ARG A 13 -9.31 47.34 -38.28
C ARG A 13 -10.40 46.65 -37.45
N ARG A 14 -11.56 47.29 -37.52
CA ARG A 14 -12.92 46.75 -37.41
C ARG A 14 -13.00 45.28 -37.80
N PHE A 15 -13.55 44.41 -36.96
CA PHE A 15 -14.50 43.36 -37.39
C PHE A 15 -15.37 42.86 -36.21
N LEU A 16 -16.68 43.05 -36.41
CA LEU A 16 -17.86 42.33 -35.91
C LEU A 16 -18.14 42.20 -34.40
N ARG A 17 -19.08 43.06 -33.97
CA ARG A 17 -20.17 42.71 -33.05
C ARG A 17 -20.95 41.50 -33.61
N THR A 18 -21.49 40.64 -32.74
CA THR A 18 -22.93 40.44 -32.48
C THR A 18 -23.21 39.00 -31.98
N THR A 19 -23.63 38.94 -30.71
CA THR A 19 -24.55 37.98 -30.04
C THR A 19 -24.59 36.50 -30.44
N GLY A 20 -24.42 35.65 -29.44
CA GLY A 20 -24.94 34.28 -29.42
C GLY A 20 -24.82 33.70 -28.01
N VAL A 21 -25.77 34.02 -27.13
CA VAL A 21 -25.95 33.32 -25.85
C VAL A 21 -26.53 31.95 -26.18
N VAL A 22 -25.76 30.89 -25.97
CA VAL A 22 -26.29 29.53 -25.86
C VAL A 22 -25.92 29.02 -24.48
N ALA A 23 -26.95 28.92 -23.65
CA ALA A 23 -26.92 28.23 -22.37
C ALA A 23 -26.64 26.73 -22.61
N GLY A 24 -25.64 26.21 -21.90
CA GLY A 24 -25.32 24.80 -21.87
C GLY A 24 -24.53 24.51 -20.59
N ALA A 25 -25.26 24.40 -19.48
CA ALA A 25 -24.68 23.94 -18.22
C ALA A 25 -24.30 22.46 -18.37
N LEU A 26 -23.05 22.20 -18.74
CA LEU A 26 -22.46 20.87 -18.68
C LEU A 26 -21.94 20.68 -17.24
N THR A 27 -22.82 20.24 -16.34
CA THR A 27 -22.38 19.67 -15.05
C THR A 27 -21.82 18.28 -15.32
N LEU A 28 -20.56 18.22 -15.77
CA LEU A 28 -19.81 16.98 -15.75
C LEU A 28 -19.36 16.75 -14.30
N GLY A 29 -20.01 15.79 -13.66
CA GLY A 29 -19.73 15.38 -12.30
C GLY A 29 -18.24 15.11 -12.11
N VAL A 30 -17.67 15.72 -11.08
CA VAL A 30 -16.39 15.28 -10.53
C VAL A 30 -16.66 13.90 -9.92
N SER A 31 -16.47 12.86 -10.71
CA SER A 31 -16.21 11.53 -10.17
C SER A 31 -14.92 11.68 -9.37
N ALA A 32 -15.03 11.68 -8.05
CA ALA A 32 -13.90 11.42 -7.17
C ALA A 32 -13.36 10.05 -7.57
N ALA A 33 -12.35 10.03 -8.43
CA ALA A 33 -11.50 8.88 -8.60
C ALA A 33 -10.85 8.70 -7.24
N GLY A 34 -11.34 7.76 -6.44
CA GLY A 34 -10.62 7.30 -5.27
C GLY A 34 -9.25 6.85 -5.76
N THR A 35 -8.22 7.61 -5.44
CA THR A 35 -6.85 7.09 -5.50
C THR A 35 -6.81 5.97 -4.48
N ALA A 36 -6.98 4.73 -4.94
CA ALA A 36 -6.41 3.61 -4.22
C ALA A 36 -4.94 3.97 -4.03
N ALA A 37 -4.53 4.21 -2.78
CA ALA A 37 -3.12 4.29 -2.46
C ALA A 37 -2.54 2.97 -2.97
N ALA A 38 -1.70 3.03 -3.99
CA ALA A 38 -0.87 1.91 -4.35
C ALA A 38 0.00 1.65 -3.12
N ASP A 39 -0.27 0.54 -2.43
CA ASP A 39 0.61 0.06 -1.38
C ASP A 39 2.02 -0.01 -1.97
N ALA A 40 2.97 0.66 -1.33
CA ALA A 40 4.36 0.67 -1.77
C ALA A 40 4.99 -0.74 -1.75
N SER A 41 4.30 -1.73 -1.16
CA SER A 41 4.61 -3.16 -1.25
C SER A 41 4.44 -3.76 -2.66
N ASN A 42 3.60 -3.16 -3.53
CA ASN A 42 3.21 -3.72 -4.83
C ASN A 42 4.04 -3.20 -6.02
N ASN A 43 5.23 -2.64 -5.79
CA ASN A 43 6.14 -2.27 -6.87
C ASN A 43 7.13 -3.43 -7.15
N PRO A 44 7.03 -4.17 -8.26
CA PRO A 44 8.00 -5.21 -8.59
C PRO A 44 9.44 -4.68 -8.79
N ALA A 45 9.65 -3.37 -8.90
CA ALA A 45 10.96 -2.72 -8.92
C ALA A 45 11.49 -2.30 -7.53
N LYS A 46 10.72 -2.49 -6.45
CA LYS A 46 11.13 -2.31 -5.06
C LYS A 46 10.64 -3.51 -4.26
N PRO A 47 11.46 -4.55 -4.02
CA PRO A 47 11.00 -5.69 -3.24
C PRO A 47 10.50 -5.19 -1.89
N GLY A 48 9.35 -5.69 -1.45
CA GLY A 48 8.85 -5.53 -0.10
C GLY A 48 9.81 -6.14 0.93
N ARG A 49 9.52 -5.92 2.21
CA ARG A 49 10.27 -6.50 3.32
C ARG A 49 9.30 -7.15 4.30
N ILE A 50 9.77 -8.23 4.89
CA ILE A 50 8.98 -9.10 5.77
C ILE A 50 9.91 -9.68 6.83
N TYR A 51 9.45 -9.67 8.08
CA TYR A 51 10.13 -10.25 9.22
C TYR A 51 9.62 -11.67 9.50
N ALA A 52 10.54 -12.55 9.89
CA ALA A 52 10.24 -13.85 10.48
C ALA A 52 11.43 -14.25 11.35
N ASP A 53 11.19 -14.76 12.55
CA ASP A 53 12.25 -15.21 13.47
C ASP A 53 13.43 -14.22 13.61
N ASP A 54 13.12 -12.94 13.82
CA ASP A 54 14.08 -11.85 13.97
C ASP A 54 14.97 -11.59 12.74
N ARG A 55 14.63 -12.17 11.59
CA ARG A 55 15.34 -12.03 10.32
C ARG A 55 14.50 -11.23 9.33
N LEU A 56 15.17 -10.40 8.55
CA LEU A 56 14.52 -9.61 7.50
C LEU A 56 14.74 -10.26 6.13
N PHE A 57 13.66 -10.44 5.37
CA PHE A 57 13.70 -11.02 4.04
C PHE A 57 13.25 -10.00 2.99
N ALA A 58 13.80 -10.11 1.79
CA ALA A 58 13.19 -9.48 0.62
C ALA A 58 12.00 -10.32 0.17
N THR A 59 10.94 -9.65 -0.27
CA THR A 59 9.75 -10.30 -0.85
C THR A 59 9.28 -9.50 -2.06
N ALA A 60 8.54 -10.14 -2.95
CA ALA A 60 7.90 -9.47 -4.07
C ALA A 60 6.58 -10.16 -4.37
N ASP A 61 5.51 -9.38 -4.46
CA ASP A 61 4.20 -9.92 -4.79
C ASP A 61 4.11 -10.41 -6.21
N VAL A 62 3.71 -11.68 -6.36
CA VAL A 62 3.71 -12.38 -7.64
C VAL A 62 2.33 -12.85 -8.05
N THR A 63 1.48 -13.40 -7.18
CA THR A 63 0.19 -13.98 -7.61
C THR A 63 -0.84 -14.12 -6.50
N ASP A 64 -2.05 -13.60 -6.73
CA ASP A 64 -3.22 -13.89 -5.90
C ASP A 64 -3.66 -15.35 -6.01
N LEU A 65 -4.01 -15.94 -4.87
CA LEU A 65 -4.52 -17.31 -4.76
C LEU A 65 -5.98 -17.31 -4.31
N PRO A 66 -6.77 -18.34 -4.70
CA PRO A 66 -8.10 -18.51 -4.15
C PRO A 66 -8.01 -18.81 -2.65
N LYS A 67 -9.02 -18.36 -1.89
CA LYS A 67 -9.19 -18.76 -0.49
C LYS A 67 -9.16 -20.31 -0.39
N PRO A 68 -8.41 -20.88 0.57
CA PRO A 68 -8.40 -22.31 0.80
C PRO A 68 -9.79 -22.82 1.18
N ASN A 69 -9.94 -24.12 1.01
CA ASN A 69 -11.05 -24.90 1.55
C ASN A 69 -10.47 -25.97 2.47
N GLY A 70 -11.32 -26.67 3.23
CA GLY A 70 -10.94 -27.69 4.22
C GLY A 70 -9.93 -28.76 3.78
N ARG A 71 -9.58 -28.88 2.50
CA ARG A 71 -8.55 -29.77 1.98
C ARG A 71 -7.15 -29.14 1.92
N ASN A 72 -7.04 -27.82 1.89
CA ASN A 72 -5.80 -27.06 1.71
C ASN A 72 -5.65 -25.87 2.66
N ASP A 73 -6.41 -25.83 3.76
CA ASP A 73 -6.25 -24.78 4.79
C ASP A 73 -4.81 -24.75 5.36
N HIS A 74 -4.19 -25.91 5.52
CA HIS A 74 -2.80 -26.06 5.98
C HIS A 74 -1.73 -25.68 4.93
N SER A 75 -2.13 -25.24 3.75
CA SER A 75 -1.19 -24.91 2.66
C SER A 75 -0.73 -23.45 2.70
N PHE A 76 -1.19 -22.66 3.67
CA PHE A 76 -0.89 -21.25 3.82
C PHE A 76 -0.30 -20.99 5.20
N ASP A 77 0.69 -20.11 5.25
CA ASP A 77 1.25 -19.56 6.48
C ASP A 77 0.56 -18.22 6.79
N GLU A 78 0.49 -17.84 8.07
CA GLU A 78 0.01 -16.52 8.49
C GLU A 78 0.99 -15.39 8.12
N LEU A 79 0.42 -14.30 7.59
CA LEU A 79 1.11 -13.04 7.31
C LEU A 79 0.40 -11.89 8.03
N TYR A 80 1.04 -11.36 9.06
CA TYR A 80 0.54 -10.25 9.85
C TYR A 80 0.93 -8.91 9.25
N VAL A 81 -0.07 -8.16 8.76
CA VAL A 81 0.12 -6.83 8.14
C VAL A 81 -0.42 -5.74 9.06
N PHE A 82 0.45 -4.82 9.45
CA PHE A 82 0.11 -3.64 10.24
C PHE A 82 -0.62 -2.61 9.37
N VAL A 83 -1.92 -2.40 9.60
CA VAL A 83 -2.80 -1.58 8.74
C VAL A 83 -2.43 -0.10 8.72
N ASP A 84 -1.75 0.37 9.77
CA ASP A 84 -1.25 1.73 9.91
C ASP A 84 0.07 1.98 9.17
N GLY A 85 0.70 0.92 8.63
CA GLY A 85 2.00 0.98 7.98
C GLY A 85 3.15 1.30 8.93
N SER A 86 2.97 1.08 10.24
CA SER A 86 3.98 1.35 11.27
C SER A 86 5.29 0.59 11.08
N GLN A 87 5.23 -0.59 10.45
CA GLN A 87 6.38 -1.46 10.24
C GLN A 87 6.17 -2.44 9.07
N HIS A 88 7.19 -3.26 8.82
CA HIS A 88 7.10 -4.39 7.89
C HIS A 88 6.19 -5.48 8.44
N ALA A 89 5.61 -6.27 7.55
CA ALA A 89 4.80 -7.42 7.94
C ALA A 89 5.65 -8.49 8.64
N VAL A 90 4.99 -9.32 9.46
CA VAL A 90 5.60 -10.41 10.23
C VAL A 90 4.96 -11.74 9.80
N THR A 91 5.73 -12.82 9.73
CA THR A 91 5.21 -14.17 9.41
C THR A 91 5.57 -15.19 10.47
N GLU A 92 4.75 -16.23 10.57
CA GLU A 92 4.95 -17.37 11.47
C GLU A 92 6.02 -18.37 10.98
N ALA A 93 6.39 -18.31 9.71
CA ALA A 93 7.36 -19.24 9.13
C ALA A 93 8.24 -18.58 8.06
N ALA A 94 9.43 -19.13 7.87
CA ALA A 94 10.44 -18.67 6.93
C ALA A 94 11.15 -19.82 6.17
N PRO A 95 11.84 -19.51 5.05
CA PRO A 95 12.59 -20.51 4.29
C PRO A 95 13.63 -21.25 5.16
N GLY A 96 13.53 -22.59 5.14
CA GLY A 96 14.40 -23.49 5.90
C GLY A 96 13.72 -24.13 7.11
N GLU A 97 12.58 -23.59 7.54
CA GLU A 97 11.77 -24.21 8.59
C GLU A 97 10.89 -25.33 8.04
N ARG A 98 10.52 -26.25 8.93
CA ARG A 98 9.71 -27.43 8.59
C ARG A 98 8.31 -27.05 8.12
N ASP A 99 7.73 -26.05 8.76
CA ASP A 99 6.32 -25.72 8.64
C ASP A 99 6.09 -24.61 7.59
N PHE A 100 7.16 -24.05 6.99
CA PHE A 100 7.09 -23.06 5.92
C PHE A 100 6.45 -23.62 4.65
N ASN A 101 5.34 -23.02 4.23
CA ASN A 101 4.54 -23.43 3.09
C ASN A 101 4.98 -22.83 1.76
N GLY A 102 6.24 -22.39 1.63
CA GLY A 102 6.78 -21.91 0.36
C GLY A 102 6.31 -20.50 -0.01
N GLY A 103 5.89 -19.71 0.99
CA GLY A 103 5.47 -18.33 0.79
C GLY A 103 4.05 -18.20 0.24
N ARG A 104 3.17 -19.14 0.55
CA ARG A 104 1.73 -18.97 0.35
C ARG A 104 1.15 -18.39 1.63
N TRP A 105 0.57 -17.20 1.54
CA TRP A 105 0.20 -16.39 2.68
C TRP A 105 -1.31 -16.32 2.87
N SER A 106 -1.78 -16.46 4.11
CA SER A 106 -3.08 -15.96 4.56
C SER A 106 -2.85 -14.64 5.29
N VAL A 107 -3.42 -13.55 4.76
CA VAL A 107 -3.21 -12.23 5.35
C VAL A 107 -4.12 -12.04 6.55
N THR A 108 -3.49 -11.80 7.70
CA THR A 108 -4.12 -11.31 8.92
C THR A 108 -3.73 -9.84 9.10
N THR A 109 -4.72 -8.96 9.18
CA THR A 109 -4.48 -7.54 9.42
C THR A 109 -4.52 -7.23 10.91
N VAL A 110 -3.51 -6.51 11.39
CA VAL A 110 -3.34 -6.14 12.80
C VAL A 110 -3.15 -4.63 12.93
N GLU A 111 -3.43 -4.11 14.12
CA GLU A 111 -3.27 -2.70 14.46
C GLU A 111 -2.73 -2.55 15.88
N TRP A 112 -1.86 -1.58 16.10
CA TRP A 112 -1.48 -1.15 17.45
C TRP A 112 -2.63 -0.33 18.06
N LYS A 113 -3.02 -0.64 19.30
CA LYS A 113 -4.03 0.17 20.01
C LYS A 113 -3.55 1.59 20.32
N GLU A 114 -2.25 1.74 20.52
CA GLU A 114 -1.57 2.99 20.86
C GLU A 114 -0.36 3.17 19.93
N SER A 115 0.48 4.18 20.17
CA SER A 115 1.72 4.33 19.39
C SER A 115 2.64 3.11 19.56
N PRO A 116 3.21 2.55 18.46
CA PRO A 116 4.11 1.41 18.52
C PRO A 116 5.28 1.66 19.49
N THR A 117 5.53 0.71 20.39
CA THR A 117 6.62 0.80 21.38
C THR A 117 7.89 0.06 20.94
N GLU A 118 7.76 -0.85 19.98
CA GLU A 118 8.85 -1.67 19.44
C GLU A 118 8.59 -2.06 17.99
N THR A 119 9.65 -2.49 17.29
CA THR A 119 9.50 -3.24 16.02
C THR A 119 9.28 -4.70 16.37
N VAL A 120 8.21 -5.29 15.85
CA VAL A 120 7.88 -6.70 16.00
C VAL A 120 8.52 -7.47 14.85
N THR A 121 9.34 -8.47 15.17
CA THR A 121 10.18 -9.17 14.19
C THR A 121 10.00 -10.68 14.17
N ASN A 122 9.14 -11.21 15.03
CA ASN A 122 8.71 -12.61 15.07
C ASN A 122 7.25 -12.67 15.55
N ASP A 123 6.55 -13.74 15.21
CA ASP A 123 5.14 -13.97 15.49
C ASP A 123 4.87 -14.29 16.97
N ASP A 124 5.78 -14.99 17.66
CA ASP A 124 5.70 -15.21 19.11
C ASP A 124 5.51 -13.88 19.86
N ARG A 125 6.34 -12.87 19.55
CA ARG A 125 6.24 -11.53 20.14
C ARG A 125 4.95 -10.82 19.75
N LEU A 126 4.48 -11.03 18.51
CA LEU A 126 3.21 -10.49 18.05
C LEU A 126 2.05 -11.02 18.88
N HIS A 127 2.01 -12.33 19.14
CA HIS A 127 0.98 -12.95 19.96
C HIS A 127 1.08 -12.57 21.44
N GLU A 128 2.28 -12.34 21.98
CA GLU A 128 2.44 -11.77 23.32
C GLU A 128 1.80 -10.38 23.44
N LEU A 129 2.02 -9.52 22.43
CA LEU A 129 1.46 -8.17 22.36
C LEU A 129 -0.06 -8.16 22.09
N GLU A 130 -0.55 -9.13 21.33
CA GLU A 130 -1.99 -9.35 21.18
C GLU A 130 -2.61 -9.77 22.52
N ALA A 131 -1.98 -10.69 23.24
CA ALA A 131 -2.46 -11.19 24.53
C ALA A 131 -2.42 -10.12 25.64
N SER A 132 -1.45 -9.20 25.62
CA SER A 132 -1.42 -8.03 26.50
C SER A 132 -2.44 -6.96 26.09
N GLY A 133 -2.93 -7.03 24.85
CA GLY A 133 -3.89 -6.09 24.27
C GLY A 133 -3.26 -4.85 23.67
N ASP A 134 -1.94 -4.81 23.48
CA ASP A 134 -1.22 -3.71 22.83
C ASP A 134 -1.44 -3.73 21.30
N ILE A 135 -1.58 -4.93 20.73
CA ILE A 135 -1.99 -5.17 19.34
C ILE A 135 -3.39 -5.79 19.32
N VAL A 136 -4.14 -5.56 18.26
CA VAL A 136 -5.38 -6.27 17.97
C VAL A 136 -5.40 -6.80 16.55
N VAL A 137 -5.96 -8.01 16.38
CA VAL A 137 -6.35 -8.54 15.08
C VAL A 137 -7.63 -7.84 14.61
N ILE A 138 -7.55 -7.23 13.44
CA ILE A 138 -8.67 -6.50 12.81
C ILE A 138 -9.49 -7.45 11.92
N ALA A 139 -8.80 -8.30 11.16
CA ALA A 139 -9.42 -9.27 10.28
C ALA A 139 -8.41 -10.35 9.86
N GLU A 140 -8.89 -11.57 9.69
CA GLU A 140 -8.11 -12.74 9.28
C GLU A 140 -8.49 -13.15 7.85
N GLY A 141 -7.54 -13.74 7.13
CA GLY A 141 -7.77 -14.30 5.79
C GLY A 141 -8.34 -13.28 4.80
N VAL A 142 -7.93 -12.01 4.90
CA VAL A 142 -8.45 -10.92 4.04
C VAL A 142 -7.97 -11.04 2.61
N ARG A 143 -6.85 -11.74 2.41
CA ARG A 143 -6.25 -12.02 1.11
C ARG A 143 -5.44 -13.31 1.20
N TYR A 144 -5.35 -14.02 0.08
CA TYR A 144 -4.49 -15.18 -0.10
C TYR A 144 -3.64 -14.96 -1.33
N PHE A 145 -2.33 -15.14 -1.23
CA PHE A 145 -1.40 -14.93 -2.34
C PHE A 145 -0.11 -15.72 -2.13
N GLU A 146 0.71 -15.80 -3.17
CA GLU A 146 2.05 -16.37 -3.11
C GLU A 146 3.10 -15.27 -3.27
N CYS A 147 4.12 -15.26 -2.40
CA CYS A 147 5.33 -14.45 -2.50
C CYS A 147 6.55 -15.21 -2.02
N PRO A 148 7.66 -15.22 -2.78
CA PRO A 148 8.92 -15.77 -2.28
C PRO A 148 9.49 -14.90 -1.14
N MET A 149 10.00 -15.55 -0.11
CA MET A 149 10.92 -14.93 0.85
C MET A 149 12.36 -15.21 0.43
N ILE A 150 13.10 -14.15 0.17
CA ILE A 150 14.49 -14.20 -0.27
C ILE A 150 15.36 -13.74 0.90
N PRO A 151 16.20 -14.63 1.47
CA PRO A 151 17.17 -14.23 2.49
C PRO A 151 18.03 -13.08 1.97
N LEU A 152 18.18 -12.06 2.81
CA LEU A 152 19.18 -11.03 2.57
C LEU A 152 20.51 -11.61 3.03
N ASN A 153 21.50 -11.72 2.14
CA ASN A 153 22.82 -12.14 2.59
C ASN A 153 23.43 -11.04 3.48
N ASP A 154 23.86 -11.42 4.68
CA ASP A 154 24.81 -10.63 5.45
C ASP A 154 26.11 -10.57 4.63
N SER A 155 26.36 -9.41 4.01
CA SER A 155 27.58 -9.19 3.21
C SER A 155 28.78 -8.93 4.10
#